data_AF-A0A3B0A7J7-F1
#
_entry.id   AF-A0A3B0A7J7-F1
#
_cell.length_a   1.000
_cell.length_b   1.000
_cell.length_c   1.000
_cell.angle_alpha   90.00
_cell.angle_beta   90.00
_cell.angle_gamma   90.00
#
_symmetry.space_group_name_H-M   'P 1'
#
loop_
_entity.id
_entity.type
_entity.pdbx_description
1 polymer ?
#
loop_
_entity_poly.entity_id
_entity_poly.type
_entity_poly.pdbx_seq_one_letter_code
_entity_poly.pdbx_strand_id
1 'polypeptide(L)'
;MTDTTSTATEDTDVLSRLEQEGEIAADYLEGLLDIADLDGDIDMDVEADRAAVSIISEGPARDLQKLVGRDGEVLEALQELTRLAVLRETGERSRLM
;
A
#
# COMPACT_ATOMS: atom_id res chain seq x y z
N MET A 1 -13.65 -27.36 25.32
CA MET A 1 -14.55 -26.37 24.68
C MET A 1 -13.94 -24.99 24.90
N THR A 2 -12.79 -24.72 24.28
CA THR A 2 -11.99 -23.49 24.54
C THR A 2 -11.19 -22.98 23.33
N ASP A 3 -11.32 -23.54 22.12
CA ASP A 3 -10.52 -23.10 20.96
C ASP A 3 -11.05 -21.85 20.23
N THR A 4 -12.28 -21.41 20.49
CA THR A 4 -12.92 -20.35 19.69
C THR A 4 -12.39 -18.93 19.99
N THR A 5 -11.70 -18.71 21.11
CA THR A 5 -11.24 -17.36 21.51
C THR A 5 -9.84 -17.02 20.99
N SER A 6 -9.00 -18.02 20.68
CA SER A 6 -7.61 -17.80 20.25
C SER A 6 -7.52 -17.27 18.82
N THR A 7 -8.26 -17.85 17.88
CA THR A 7 -8.26 -17.47 16.47
C THR A 7 -8.76 -16.05 16.23
N ALA A 8 -9.82 -15.62 16.91
CA ALA A 8 -10.37 -14.27 16.74
C ALA A 8 -9.38 -13.16 17.16
N THR A 9 -8.49 -13.44 18.12
CA THR A 9 -7.48 -12.48 18.57
C THR A 9 -6.32 -12.39 17.57
N GLU A 10 -5.89 -13.51 17.02
CA GLU A 10 -4.84 -13.58 15.99
C GLU A 10 -5.29 -12.90 14.69
N ASP A 11 -6.54 -13.10 14.25
CA ASP A 11 -7.09 -12.47 13.05
C ASP A 11 -7.13 -10.92 13.19
N THR A 12 -7.45 -10.43 14.40
CA THR A 12 -7.47 -8.99 14.69
C THR A 12 -6.06 -8.38 14.67
N ASP A 13 -5.05 -9.12 15.17
CA ASP A 13 -3.64 -8.72 15.15
C ASP A 13 -3.02 -8.77 13.75
N VAL A 14 -3.51 -9.67 12.88
CA VAL A 14 -3.13 -9.67 11.46
C VAL A 14 -3.75 -8.47 10.75
N LEU A 15 -5.04 -8.21 10.95
CA LEU A 15 -5.73 -7.08 10.32
C LEU A 15 -5.05 -5.76 10.69
N SER A 16 -4.77 -5.52 11.97
CA SER A 16 -4.13 -4.28 12.41
C SER A 16 -2.74 -4.08 11.82
N ARG A 17 -1.96 -5.16 11.62
CA ARG A 17 -0.68 -5.10 10.91
C ARG A 17 -0.85 -4.72 9.44
N LEU A 18 -1.84 -5.31 8.76
CA LEU A 18 -2.11 -5.00 7.35
C LEU A 18 -2.60 -3.56 7.17
N GLU A 19 -3.45 -3.07 8.07
CA GLU A 19 -3.87 -1.67 8.11
C GLU A 19 -2.65 -0.74 8.31
N GLN A 20 -1.77 -1.06 9.26
CA GLN A 20 -0.54 -0.30 9.49
C GLN A 20 0.41 -0.32 8.27
N GLU A 21 0.57 -1.47 7.61
CA GLU A 21 1.35 -1.55 6.37
C GLU A 21 0.76 -0.66 5.27
N GLY A 22 -0.56 -0.67 5.13
CA GLY A 22 -1.30 0.19 4.20
C GLY A 22 -1.07 1.68 4.48
N GLU A 23 -1.20 2.10 5.74
CA GLU A 23 -0.98 3.49 6.16
C GLU A 23 0.43 3.99 5.80
N ILE A 24 1.46 3.20 6.13
CA ILE A 24 2.86 3.57 5.82
C ILE A 24 3.09 3.64 4.31
N ALA A 25 2.51 2.69 3.56
CA ALA A 25 2.59 2.68 2.11
C ALA A 25 1.90 3.89 1.48
N ALA A 26 0.72 4.27 2.01
CA ALA A 26 -0.03 5.43 1.59
C ALA A 26 0.74 6.72 1.85
N ASP A 27 1.27 6.91 3.07
CA ASP A 27 2.08 8.08 3.43
C ASP A 27 3.29 8.25 2.49
N TYR A 28 3.96 7.14 2.15
CA TYR A 28 5.10 7.16 1.23
C TYR A 28 4.69 7.60 -0.18
N LEU A 29 3.59 7.05 -0.70
CA LEU A 29 3.08 7.36 -2.03
C LEU A 29 2.52 8.79 -2.10
N GLU A 30 1.77 9.23 -1.09
CA GLU A 30 1.24 10.60 -1.00
C GLU A 30 2.38 11.62 -1.00
N GLY A 31 3.42 11.42 -0.19
CA GLY A 31 4.60 12.27 -0.19
C GLY A 31 5.32 12.29 -1.55
N LEU A 32 5.34 11.17 -2.26
CA LEU A 32 5.90 11.11 -3.61
C LEU A 32 5.06 11.89 -4.63
N LEU A 33 3.73 11.78 -4.56
CA LEU A 33 2.80 12.50 -5.44
C LEU A 33 2.89 14.01 -5.24
N ASP A 34 2.97 14.48 -3.98
CA ASP A 34 3.19 15.88 -3.65
C ASP A 34 4.51 16.42 -4.22
N ILE A 35 5.61 15.67 -4.05
CA ILE A 35 6.91 16.05 -4.62
C ILE A 35 6.87 16.11 -6.16
N ALA A 36 6.10 15.21 -6.78
CA ALA A 36 6.00 15.09 -8.23
C ALA A 36 4.96 16.02 -8.86
N ASP A 37 4.20 16.79 -8.06
CA ASP A 37 3.08 17.62 -8.50
C ASP A 37 2.07 16.79 -9.33
N LEU A 38 1.70 15.62 -8.81
CA LEU A 38 0.78 14.68 -9.43
C LEU A 38 -0.50 14.58 -8.60
N ASP A 39 -1.64 14.79 -9.27
CA ASP A 39 -2.94 14.58 -8.66
C ASP A 39 -3.26 13.09 -8.54
N GLY A 40 -3.59 12.64 -7.34
CA GLY A 40 -4.10 11.30 -7.07
C GLY A 40 -4.47 11.14 -5.62
N ASP A 41 -5.65 10.57 -5.38
CA ASP A 41 -6.12 10.17 -4.07
C ASP A 41 -5.62 8.75 -3.79
N ILE A 42 -5.23 8.51 -2.54
CA ILE A 42 -4.79 7.20 -2.09
C ILE A 42 -5.95 6.48 -1.42
N ASP A 43 -6.28 5.30 -1.95
CA ASP A 43 -7.21 4.37 -1.33
C ASP A 43 -6.46 3.14 -0.81
N MET A 44 -6.87 2.66 0.36
CA MET A 44 -6.31 1.48 1.01
C MET A 44 -7.39 0.43 1.23
N ASP A 45 -7.04 -0.83 1.03
CA ASP A 45 -7.91 -1.97 1.33
C ASP A 45 -7.09 -3.18 1.83
N VAL A 46 -7.78 -4.20 2.35
CA VAL A 46 -7.21 -5.49 2.69
C VAL A 46 -7.83 -6.56 1.81
N GLU A 47 -7.07 -7.03 0.82
CA GLU A 47 -7.48 -8.05 -0.13
C GLU A 47 -6.73 -9.36 0.08
N ALA A 48 -7.45 -10.46 0.30
CA ALA A 48 -6.88 -11.81 0.42
C ALA A 48 -5.67 -11.88 1.38
N ASP A 49 -5.83 -11.32 2.59
CA ASP A 49 -4.81 -11.24 3.65
C ASP A 49 -3.56 -10.42 3.28
N ARG A 50 -3.74 -9.43 2.39
CA ARG A 50 -2.69 -8.50 1.95
C ARG A 50 -3.20 -7.07 1.99
N ALA A 51 -2.32 -6.15 2.39
CA ALA A 51 -2.57 -4.73 2.24
C ALA A 51 -2.51 -4.37 0.75
N ALA A 52 -3.49 -3.65 0.25
CA ALA A 52 -3.54 -3.14 -1.11
C ALA A 52 -3.64 -1.62 -1.07
N VAL A 53 -2.86 -0.94 -1.91
CA VAL A 53 -2.89 0.52 -2.02
C VAL A 53 -3.07 0.90 -3.48
N SER A 54 -4.06 1.76 -3.72
CA SER A 54 -4.45 2.22 -5.05
C SER A 54 -4.31 3.73 -5.15
N ILE A 55 -3.84 4.20 -6.30
CA ILE A 55 -3.82 5.63 -6.64
C ILE A 55 -4.95 5.88 -7.63
N ILE A 56 -5.94 6.66 -7.20
CA ILE A 56 -7.12 7.01 -7.99
C ILE A 56 -7.00 8.47 -8.39
N SER A 57 -7.43 8.82 -9.59
CA SER A 57 -7.50 10.22 -9.99
C SER A 57 -8.83 10.47 -10.68
N GLU A 58 -9.54 11.51 -10.24
CA GLU A 58 -10.76 11.99 -10.89
C GLU A 58 -10.45 12.80 -12.17
N GLY A 59 -9.17 13.14 -12.39
CA GLY A 59 -8.67 13.96 -13.48
C GLY A 59 -8.37 13.21 -14.79
N PRO A 60 -7.80 13.88 -15.80
CA PRO A 60 -7.41 13.23 -17.03
C PRO A 60 -6.37 12.13 -16.76
N ALA A 61 -6.62 10.92 -17.25
CA ALA A 61 -5.79 9.72 -17.06
C ALA A 61 -4.32 9.83 -17.55
N ARG A 62 -3.88 11.00 -18.04
CA ARG A 62 -2.53 11.26 -18.54
C ARG A 62 -1.51 11.40 -17.41
N ASP A 63 -1.91 11.83 -16.22
CA ASP A 63 -0.96 12.04 -15.12
C ASP A 63 -0.60 10.73 -14.42
N LEU A 64 -1.59 9.86 -14.16
CA LEU A 64 -1.32 8.50 -13.65
C LEU A 64 -0.56 7.62 -14.66
N GLN A 65 -0.66 7.87 -15.97
CA GLN A 65 0.16 7.17 -16.97
C GLN A 65 1.66 7.34 -16.74
N LYS A 66 2.09 8.45 -16.13
CA LYS A 66 3.50 8.66 -15.77
C LYS A 66 3.95 7.71 -14.66
N LEU A 67 3.06 7.37 -13.73
CA LEU A 67 3.31 6.41 -12.65
C LEU A 67 3.39 4.97 -13.17
N VAL A 68 2.75 4.66 -14.30
CA VAL A 68 2.90 3.37 -14.97
C VAL A 68 4.25 3.29 -15.69
N GLY A 69 4.59 4.34 -16.43
CA GLY A 69 5.82 4.36 -17.24
C GLY A 69 5.74 3.45 -18.45
N ARG A 70 6.85 3.31 -19.17
CA ARG A 70 6.93 2.43 -20.33
C ARG A 70 6.95 0.98 -19.87
N ASP A 71 6.09 0.15 -20.46
CA ASP A 71 6.01 -1.28 -20.17
C ASP A 71 5.81 -1.61 -18.66
N GLY A 72 5.36 -0.64 -17.84
CA GLY A 72 5.16 -0.80 -16.40
C GLY A 72 6.39 -0.57 -15.51
N GLU A 73 7.52 -0.13 -16.08
CA GLU A 73 8.79 -0.06 -15.34
C GLU A 73 8.77 0.92 -14.15
N VAL A 74 8.01 2.02 -14.26
CA VAL A 74 7.90 3.02 -13.19
C VAL A 74 7.01 2.48 -12.09
N LEU A 75 5.91 1.82 -12.44
CA LEU A 75 5.01 1.20 -11.46
C LEU A 75 5.74 0.13 -10.66
N GLU A 76 6.52 -0.73 -11.33
CA GLU A 76 7.31 -1.76 -10.64
C GLU A 76 8.34 -1.14 -9.68
N ALA A 77 9.03 -0.08 -10.11
CA ALA A 77 9.98 0.63 -9.26
C ALA A 77 9.28 1.28 -8.05
N LEU A 78 8.13 1.93 -8.25
CA LEU A 78 7.35 2.54 -7.17
C LEU A 78 6.87 1.48 -6.19
N GLN A 79 6.32 0.37 -6.67
CA GLN A 79 5.87 -0.74 -5.83
C GLN A 79 7.01 -1.30 -4.97
N GLU A 80 8.22 -1.43 -5.53
CA GLU A 80 9.36 -1.91 -4.77
C GLU A 80 9.85 -0.89 -3.74
N LEU A 81 9.89 0.39 -4.11
CA LEU A 81 10.24 1.46 -3.18
C LEU A 81 9.25 1.56 -2.01
N THR A 82 7.95 1.41 -2.27
CA THR A 82 6.92 1.38 -1.23
C THR A 82 7.08 0.16 -0.33
N ARG A 83 7.34 -1.04 -0.87
CA ARG A 83 7.65 -2.24 -0.06
C ARG A 83 8.89 -2.03 0.82
N LEU A 84 9.91 -1.34 0.32
CA LEU A 84 11.11 -0.99 1.08
C LEU A 84 10.81 0.05 2.17
N ALA A 85 9.95 1.02 1.91
CA ALA A 85 9.52 2.01 2.90
C ALA A 85 8.78 1.33 4.07
N VAL A 86 7.84 0.43 3.76
CA VAL A 86 7.13 -0.37 4.77
C VAL A 86 8.10 -1.23 5.57
N LEU A 87 9.00 -1.96 4.90
CA LEU A 87 10.02 -2.78 5.57
C LEU A 87 10.91 -1.94 6.51
N ARG A 88 11.29 -0.72 6.09
CA ARG A 88 12.13 0.17 6.89
C ARG A 88 11.43 0.61 8.18
N GLU A 89 10.14 0.87 8.10
CA GLU A 89 9.37 1.41 9.23
C GLU A 89 8.88 0.31 10.19
N THR A 90 8.43 -0.83 9.65
CA THR A 90 7.91 -1.95 10.45
C THR A 90 9.00 -2.93 10.91
N GLY A 91 10.12 -3.00 10.18
CA GLY A 91 11.17 -4.01 10.37
C GLY A 91 10.80 -5.41 9.88
N GLU A 92 9.59 -5.60 9.35
CA GLU A 92 9.04 -6.88 8.90
C GLU A 92 8.89 -6.90 7.37
N ARG A 93 8.91 -8.10 6.79
CA ARG A 93 8.68 -8.26 5.35
C ARG A 93 7.24 -7.89 5.01
N SER A 94 7.08 -6.85 4.20
CA SER A 94 5.77 -6.37 3.77
C SER A 94 4.98 -7.41 2.96
N ARG A 95 3.66 -7.41 3.18
CA ARG A 95 2.64 -8.15 2.43
C ARG A 95 1.87 -7.26 1.45
N LEU A 96 2.37 -6.06 1.17
CA LEU A 96 1.77 -5.10 0.24
C LEU A 96 1.68 -5.68 -1.19
N MET A 97 0.52 -5.49 -1.81
CA MET A 97 0.27 -5.77 -3.23
C MET A 97 0.32 -4.49 -4.06
#